data_AF-A0A661EP74-F1
#
_entry.id   AF-A0A661EP74-F1
#
_cell.length_a   1.000
_cell.length_b   1.000
_cell.length_c   1.000
_cell.angle_alpha   90.00
_cell.angle_beta   90.00
_cell.angle_gamma   90.00
#
_symmetry.space_group_name_H-M   'P 1'
#
loop_
_entity.id
_entity.type
_entity.pdbx_description
1 polymer ?
#
loop_
_entity_poly.entity_id
_entity_poly.type
_entity_poly.pdbx_seq_one_letter_code
_entity_poly.pdbx_strand_id
1 'polypeptide(L)'
;GDTTYKIGIGWAERGGYAGFGNHLREVVSEFSFIKLHPELWQCNRPTSSTPAHILLKAVQRVDKYQCKAVLNGLRLAFFERCLDISRWAVLEATLEVVGVSVSDVQEVIDSGVAHADLEADHRDQQILMVQGSPTLILNEGRQKLYGNVGYGVIEANIKELLRSPAAGAASWC
;
A
#
# COMPACT_ATOMS: atom_id res chain seq x y z
N GLY A 1 5.02 -0.53 9.72
CA GLY A 1 5.16 -1.71 8.84
C GLY A 1 6.48 -2.39 9.08
N ASP A 2 6.70 -2.95 10.28
CA ASP A 2 7.94 -3.64 10.65
C ASP A 2 8.09 -4.96 9.89
N THR A 3 9.03 -5.00 8.96
CA THR A 3 9.28 -6.18 8.10
C THR A 3 10.11 -7.24 8.83
N THR A 4 10.92 -6.86 9.80
CA THR A 4 11.72 -7.79 10.61
C THR A 4 10.81 -8.68 11.42
N TYR A 5 9.81 -8.10 12.07
CA TYR A 5 8.79 -8.87 12.75
C TYR A 5 7.88 -9.61 11.76
N LYS A 6 7.26 -8.90 10.80
CA LYS A 6 6.23 -9.50 9.93
C LYS A 6 6.75 -10.62 9.03
N ILE A 7 7.96 -10.49 8.51
CA ILE A 7 8.54 -11.43 7.54
C ILE A 7 9.64 -12.24 8.22
N GLY A 8 10.61 -11.60 8.87
CA GLY A 8 11.68 -12.32 9.56
C GLY A 8 11.15 -13.34 10.56
N ILE A 9 10.25 -12.94 11.46
CA ILE A 9 9.63 -13.84 12.45
C ILE A 9 8.43 -14.57 11.83
N GLY A 10 7.50 -13.85 11.18
CA GLY A 10 6.26 -14.44 10.64
C GLY A 10 6.47 -15.49 9.55
N TRP A 11 7.64 -15.55 8.92
CA TRP A 11 8.01 -16.57 7.93
C TRP A 11 9.18 -17.46 8.39
N ALA A 12 9.62 -17.41 9.64
CA ALA A 12 10.78 -18.19 10.12
C ALA A 12 10.69 -19.69 9.74
N GLU A 13 9.57 -20.34 10.04
CA GLU A 13 9.31 -21.75 9.72
C GLU A 13 9.03 -22.01 8.22
N ARG A 14 8.90 -20.96 7.42
CA ARG A 14 8.60 -21.00 5.98
C ARG A 14 9.78 -20.50 5.14
N GLY A 15 11.00 -20.53 5.67
CA GLY A 15 12.22 -20.10 4.96
C GLY A 15 12.53 -18.60 5.06
N GLY A 16 11.91 -17.90 6.02
CA GLY A 16 12.14 -16.48 6.31
C GLY A 16 11.93 -15.59 5.09
N TYR A 17 12.83 -14.63 4.91
CA TYR A 17 12.80 -13.71 3.77
C TYR A 17 12.90 -14.40 2.41
N ALA A 18 13.74 -15.43 2.27
CA ALA A 18 13.87 -16.17 1.02
C ALA A 18 12.57 -16.90 0.68
N GLY A 19 11.97 -17.54 1.67
CA GLY A 19 10.65 -18.17 1.54
C GLY A 19 9.55 -17.20 1.13
N PHE A 20 9.51 -16.02 1.76
CA PHE A 20 8.56 -14.98 1.39
C PHE A 20 8.77 -14.47 -0.05
N GLY A 21 10.02 -14.25 -0.47
CA GLY A 21 10.36 -13.89 -1.84
C GLY A 21 9.95 -14.96 -2.86
N ASN A 22 10.14 -16.24 -2.53
CA ASN A 22 9.68 -17.36 -3.36
C ASN A 22 8.16 -17.39 -3.49
N HIS A 23 7.46 -17.25 -2.36
CA HIS A 23 6.01 -17.18 -2.35
C HIS A 23 5.46 -16.02 -3.22
N LEU A 24 6.08 -14.84 -3.14
CA LEU A 24 5.69 -13.73 -4.02
C LEU A 24 5.89 -14.07 -5.50
N ARG A 25 6.98 -14.75 -5.86
CA ARG A 25 7.23 -15.20 -7.25
C ARG A 25 6.18 -16.19 -7.73
N GLU A 26 5.78 -17.12 -6.88
CA GLU A 26 4.68 -18.06 -7.17
C GLU A 26 3.37 -17.30 -7.42
N VAL A 27 3.00 -16.38 -6.52
CA VAL A 27 1.76 -15.59 -6.63
C VAL A 27 1.73 -14.74 -7.90
N VAL A 28 2.85 -14.09 -8.28
CA VAL A 28 2.87 -13.24 -9.48
C VAL A 28 2.98 -14.02 -10.78
N SER A 29 3.35 -15.32 -10.74
CA SER A 29 3.52 -16.14 -11.95
C SER A 29 2.24 -16.30 -12.77
N GLU A 30 1.08 -16.11 -12.13
CA GLU A 30 -0.23 -16.09 -12.77
C GLU A 30 -0.51 -14.80 -13.59
N PHE A 31 0.33 -13.78 -13.43
CA PHE A 31 0.14 -12.45 -14.02
C PHE A 31 1.32 -12.07 -14.93
N SER A 32 1.22 -12.39 -16.22
CA SER A 32 2.28 -12.18 -17.21
C SER A 32 2.74 -10.72 -17.39
N PHE A 33 1.91 -9.76 -17.00
CA PHE A 33 2.21 -8.33 -17.07
C PHE A 33 2.89 -7.77 -15.82
N ILE A 34 3.00 -8.55 -14.73
CA ILE A 34 3.67 -8.13 -13.50
C ILE A 34 5.14 -8.53 -13.58
N LYS A 35 6.02 -7.56 -13.39
CA LYS A 35 7.46 -7.78 -13.26
C LYS A 35 7.86 -7.78 -11.79
N LEU A 36 8.60 -8.80 -11.39
CA LEU A 36 9.16 -8.93 -10.04
C LEU A 36 10.66 -9.21 -10.15
N HIS A 37 11.47 -8.47 -9.40
CA HIS A 37 12.90 -8.70 -9.36
C HIS A 37 13.20 -10.10 -8.82
N PRO A 38 14.07 -10.90 -9.46
CA PRO A 38 14.32 -12.30 -9.06
C PRO A 38 14.90 -12.42 -7.64
N GLU A 39 15.57 -11.38 -7.16
CA GLU A 39 16.23 -11.34 -5.85
C GLU A 39 15.47 -10.51 -4.79
N LEU A 40 14.19 -10.18 -5.03
CA LEU A 40 13.38 -9.46 -4.06
C LEU A 40 13.35 -10.22 -2.72
N TRP A 41 13.50 -9.48 -1.60
CA TRP A 41 13.67 -10.02 -0.23
C TRP A 41 14.97 -10.79 0.03
N GLN A 42 15.80 -11.04 -0.98
CA GLN A 42 17.12 -11.65 -0.80
C GLN A 42 18.20 -10.57 -0.66
N CYS A 43 18.33 -9.71 -1.67
CA CYS A 43 19.33 -8.63 -1.72
C CYS A 43 18.85 -7.33 -1.05
N ASN A 44 17.53 -7.12 -1.01
CA ASN A 44 16.92 -5.94 -0.41
C ASN A 44 15.78 -6.32 0.54
N ARG A 45 15.79 -5.74 1.73
CA ARG A 45 14.82 -5.98 2.82
C ARG A 45 14.55 -4.65 3.51
N PRO A 46 13.60 -3.83 3.00
CA PRO A 46 13.26 -2.58 3.67
C PRO A 46 12.91 -2.86 5.12
N THR A 47 13.48 -2.11 6.07
CA THR A 47 13.25 -2.34 7.50
C THR A 47 11.81 -2.02 7.91
N SER A 48 11.21 -1.05 7.20
CA SER A 48 9.82 -0.68 7.37
C SER A 48 9.23 -0.09 6.09
N SER A 49 7.93 -0.28 5.87
CA SER A 49 7.19 0.47 4.85
C SER A 49 6.79 1.89 5.31
N THR A 50 6.94 2.19 6.60
CA THR A 50 6.49 3.46 7.20
C THR A 50 7.11 4.71 6.53
N PRO A 51 8.42 4.76 6.21
CA PRO A 51 9.00 5.92 5.52
C PRO A 51 8.31 6.24 4.18
N ALA A 52 8.02 5.20 3.38
CA ALA A 52 7.28 5.37 2.13
C ALA A 52 5.86 5.90 2.35
N HIS A 53 5.17 5.47 3.42
CA HIS A 53 3.83 5.99 3.74
C HIS A 53 3.87 7.44 4.24
N ILE A 54 4.86 7.81 5.05
CA ILE A 54 5.07 9.21 5.47
C ILE A 54 5.32 10.09 4.24
N LEU A 55 6.18 9.66 3.32
CA LEU A 55 6.42 10.36 2.05
C LEU A 55 5.11 10.58 1.28
N LEU A 56 4.28 9.53 1.15
CA LEU A 56 2.99 9.64 0.45
C LEU A 56 2.04 10.63 1.14
N LYS A 57 2.02 10.70 2.48
CA LYS A 57 1.26 11.72 3.22
C LYS A 57 1.78 13.13 2.95
N ALA A 58 3.09 13.32 2.95
CA ALA A 58 3.68 14.61 2.62
C ALA A 58 3.36 15.03 1.17
N VAL A 59 3.46 14.10 0.20
CA VAL A 59 3.07 14.36 -1.19
C VAL A 59 1.58 14.71 -1.31
N GLN A 60 0.69 14.10 -0.52
CA GLN A 60 -0.73 14.48 -0.53
C GLN A 60 -0.97 15.94 -0.11
N ARG A 61 -0.11 16.50 0.75
CA ARG A 61 -0.17 17.90 1.17
C ARG A 61 0.44 18.86 0.15
N VAL A 62 1.55 18.46 -0.48
CA VAL A 62 2.28 19.28 -1.46
C VAL A 62 1.62 19.24 -2.84
N ASP A 63 1.39 18.03 -3.37
CA ASP A 63 0.77 17.80 -4.67
C ASP A 63 -0.03 16.49 -4.68
N LYS A 64 -1.30 16.59 -4.28
CA LYS A 64 -2.24 15.47 -4.26
C LYS A 64 -2.45 14.80 -5.62
N TYR A 65 -2.23 15.52 -6.73
CA TYR A 65 -2.44 14.97 -8.06
C TYR A 65 -1.32 14.01 -8.45
N GLN A 66 -0.11 14.22 -7.93
CA GLN A 66 1.05 13.36 -8.17
C GLN A 66 1.18 12.18 -7.20
N CYS A 67 0.36 12.11 -6.14
CA CYS A 67 0.42 11.02 -5.17
C CYS A 67 0.33 9.62 -5.80
N LYS A 68 -0.53 9.45 -6.83
CA LYS A 68 -0.62 8.18 -7.58
C LYS A 68 0.65 7.87 -8.37
N ALA A 69 1.27 8.88 -8.97
CA ALA A 69 2.51 8.71 -9.73
C ALA A 69 3.68 8.35 -8.80
N VAL A 70 3.80 9.03 -7.65
CA VAL A 70 4.81 8.70 -6.61
C VAL A 70 4.58 7.29 -6.06
N LEU A 71 3.34 6.92 -5.72
CA LEU A 71 3.01 5.57 -5.27
C LEU A 71 3.42 4.51 -6.30
N ASN A 72 3.13 4.75 -7.58
CA ASN A 72 3.56 3.85 -8.64
C ASN A 72 5.09 3.78 -8.73
N GLY A 73 5.77 4.92 -8.67
CA GLY A 73 7.24 5.02 -8.65
C GLY A 73 7.87 4.18 -7.54
N LEU A 74 7.35 4.26 -6.32
CA LEU A 74 7.79 3.47 -5.16
C LEU A 74 7.53 1.97 -5.34
N ARG A 75 6.39 1.59 -5.90
CA ARG A 75 6.08 0.18 -6.21
C ARG A 75 7.08 -0.39 -7.22
N LEU A 76 7.38 0.35 -8.28
CA LEU A 76 8.36 -0.07 -9.28
C LEU A 76 9.78 -0.10 -8.69
N ALA A 77 10.13 0.87 -7.84
CA ALA A 77 11.42 0.90 -7.14
C ALA A 77 11.61 -0.37 -6.30
N PHE A 78 10.60 -0.73 -5.51
CA PHE A 78 10.66 -1.91 -4.66
C PHE A 78 10.56 -3.22 -5.44
N PHE A 79 9.45 -3.44 -6.16
CA PHE A 79 9.12 -4.75 -6.74
C PHE A 79 9.92 -5.06 -8.00
N GLU A 80 10.11 -4.10 -8.91
CA GLU A 80 10.78 -4.34 -10.20
C GLU A 80 12.29 -4.08 -10.11
N ARG A 81 12.71 -3.03 -9.39
CA ARG A 81 14.12 -2.60 -9.32
C ARG A 81 14.86 -3.05 -8.06
N CYS A 82 14.19 -3.74 -7.13
CA CYS A 82 14.79 -4.24 -5.89
C CYS A 82 15.42 -3.15 -4.98
N LEU A 83 14.90 -1.92 -4.99
CA LEU A 83 15.43 -0.82 -4.19
C LEU A 83 14.80 -0.74 -2.80
N ASP A 84 15.59 -0.30 -1.82
CA ASP A 84 15.15 -0.16 -0.42
C ASP A 84 14.31 1.11 -0.21
N ILE A 85 12.99 0.97 -0.21
CA ILE A 85 12.05 2.07 0.03
C ILE A 85 11.94 2.51 1.50
N SER A 86 12.79 1.98 2.40
CA SER A 86 12.99 2.54 3.73
C SER A 86 14.10 3.62 3.75
N ARG A 87 14.85 3.78 2.66
CA ARG A 87 15.97 4.72 2.54
C ARG A 87 15.53 6.03 1.89
N TRP A 88 15.86 7.16 2.53
CA TRP A 88 15.56 8.49 2.02
C TRP A 88 16.01 8.71 0.56
N ALA A 89 17.24 8.31 0.21
CA ALA A 89 17.77 8.48 -1.15
C ALA A 89 16.89 7.83 -2.24
N VAL A 90 16.21 6.72 -1.94
CA VAL A 90 15.28 6.05 -2.89
C VAL A 90 13.95 6.83 -2.98
N LEU A 91 13.50 7.39 -1.85
CA LEU A 91 12.28 8.20 -1.78
C LEU A 91 12.46 9.52 -2.55
N GLU A 92 13.57 10.22 -2.29
CA GLU A 92 13.99 11.45 -2.97
C GLU A 92 14.09 11.25 -4.49
N ALA A 93 14.83 10.24 -4.94
CA ALA A 93 14.95 9.93 -6.36
C ALA A 93 13.58 9.65 -7.02
N THR A 94 12.61 9.11 -6.26
CA THR A 94 11.26 8.90 -6.77
C THR A 94 10.50 10.22 -6.93
N LEU A 95 10.66 11.18 -6.00
CA LEU A 95 10.07 12.51 -6.12
C LEU A 95 10.65 13.26 -7.32
N GLU A 96 11.97 13.22 -7.51
CA GLU A 96 12.67 13.87 -8.62
C GLU A 96 12.17 13.35 -9.97
N VAL A 97 12.04 12.02 -10.13
CA VAL A 97 11.54 11.39 -11.36
C VAL A 97 10.09 11.81 -11.66
N VAL A 98 9.26 11.98 -10.64
CA VAL A 98 7.86 12.41 -10.81
C VAL A 98 7.73 13.93 -10.98
N GLY A 99 8.75 14.69 -10.57
CA GLY A 99 8.74 16.16 -10.61
C GLY A 99 8.01 16.80 -9.43
N VAL A 100 8.00 16.15 -8.27
CA VAL A 100 7.48 16.73 -7.02
C VAL A 100 8.62 17.41 -6.26
N SER A 101 8.39 18.60 -5.73
CA SER A 101 9.37 19.37 -4.96
C SER A 101 9.87 18.60 -3.73
N VAL A 102 11.15 18.21 -3.75
CA VAL A 102 11.78 17.47 -2.64
C VAL A 102 11.82 18.32 -1.36
N SER A 103 12.15 19.62 -1.49
CA SER A 103 12.22 20.53 -0.33
C SER A 103 10.88 20.69 0.35
N ASP A 104 9.80 20.88 -0.42
CA ASP A 104 8.47 21.09 0.16
C ASP A 104 7.94 19.81 0.81
N VAL A 105 8.23 18.65 0.21
CA VAL A 105 7.90 17.35 0.80
C VAL A 105 8.68 17.14 2.10
N GLN A 106 9.98 17.44 2.11
CA GLN A 106 10.81 17.32 3.32
C GLN A 106 10.29 18.23 4.45
N GLU A 107 9.90 19.46 4.14
CA GLU A 107 9.33 20.38 5.14
C GLU A 107 8.05 19.83 5.80
N VAL A 108 7.17 19.18 5.03
CA VAL A 108 5.95 18.55 5.56
C VAL A 108 6.25 17.32 6.43
N ILE A 109 7.36 16.62 6.14
CA ILE A 109 7.86 15.52 6.97
C ILE A 109 8.46 16.08 8.27
N ASP A 110 9.37 17.04 8.16
CA ASP A 110 10.13 17.62 9.29
C ASP A 110 9.25 18.35 10.29
N SER A 111 8.19 19.01 9.81
CA SER A 111 7.17 19.64 10.66
C SER A 111 6.27 18.65 11.40
N GLY A 112 6.34 17.35 11.08
CA GLY A 112 5.52 16.31 11.69
C GLY A 112 4.09 16.18 11.12
N VAL A 113 3.71 17.02 10.15
CA VAL A 113 2.37 17.02 9.55
C VAL A 113 2.07 15.69 8.87
N ALA A 114 3.01 15.16 8.07
CA ALA A 114 2.85 13.87 7.41
C ALA A 114 2.71 12.70 8.40
N HIS A 115 3.36 12.81 9.57
CA HIS A 115 3.24 11.82 10.64
C HIS A 115 1.85 11.84 11.27
N ALA A 116 1.32 13.03 11.59
CA ALA A 116 -0.02 13.17 12.12
C ALA A 116 -1.09 12.62 11.16
N ASP A 117 -0.91 12.82 9.84
CA ASP A 117 -1.80 12.27 8.83
C ASP A 117 -1.73 10.74 8.71
N LEU A 118 -0.56 10.15 8.94
CA LEU A 118 -0.42 8.69 8.98
C LEU A 118 -1.06 8.10 10.25
N GLU A 119 -0.95 8.79 11.39
CA GLU A 119 -1.66 8.41 12.61
C GLU A 119 -3.18 8.52 12.47
N ALA A 120 -3.68 9.48 11.68
CA ALA A 120 -5.10 9.55 11.33
C ALA A 120 -5.55 8.31 10.54
N ASP A 121 -4.77 7.87 9.54
CA ASP A 121 -5.06 6.62 8.81
C ASP A 121 -5.06 5.39 9.74
N HIS A 122 -4.15 5.33 10.70
CA HIS A 122 -4.14 4.26 11.70
C HIS A 122 -5.37 4.29 12.60
N ARG A 123 -5.85 5.47 12.96
CA ARG A 123 -7.09 5.64 13.73
C ARG A 123 -8.30 5.17 12.93
N ASP A 124 -8.38 5.56 11.66
CA ASP A 124 -9.44 5.13 10.75
C ASP A 124 -9.41 3.62 10.52
N GLN A 125 -8.20 3.02 10.41
CA GLN A 125 -8.02 1.58 10.35
C GLN A 125 -8.67 0.87 11.55
N GLN A 126 -8.50 1.41 12.77
CA GLN A 126 -9.12 0.84 13.98
C GLN A 126 -10.63 1.03 14.00
N ILE A 127 -11.12 2.25 13.73
CA ILE A 127 -12.55 2.59 13.70
C ILE A 127 -13.29 1.69 12.70
N LEU A 128 -12.69 1.49 11.53
CA LEU A 128 -13.25 0.69 10.45
C LEU A 128 -12.92 -0.81 10.58
N MET A 129 -12.21 -1.22 11.64
CA MET A 129 -11.79 -2.60 11.89
C MET A 129 -11.12 -3.26 10.67
N VAL A 130 -10.18 -2.55 10.03
CA VAL A 130 -9.42 -3.08 8.90
C VAL A 130 -8.30 -3.99 9.41
N GLN A 131 -8.48 -5.29 9.21
CA GLN A 131 -7.58 -6.32 9.72
C GLN A 131 -6.35 -6.58 8.83
N GLY A 132 -6.44 -6.19 7.56
CA GLY A 132 -5.35 -6.41 6.61
C GLY A 132 -5.54 -5.66 5.29
N SER A 133 -4.61 -5.90 4.37
CA SER A 133 -4.55 -5.25 3.06
C SER A 133 -4.50 -6.29 1.93
N PRO A 134 -5.15 -6.04 0.78
CA PRO A 134 -6.06 -4.92 0.54
C PRO A 134 -7.42 -5.13 1.22
N THR A 135 -8.08 -4.03 1.61
CA THR A 135 -9.47 -4.02 2.07
C THR A 135 -10.21 -2.90 1.35
N LEU A 136 -11.37 -3.21 0.75
CA LEU A 136 -12.30 -2.21 0.23
C LEU A 136 -13.46 -2.07 1.22
N ILE A 137 -13.72 -0.83 1.63
CA ILE A 137 -14.87 -0.49 2.47
C ILE A 137 -15.87 0.23 1.59
N LEU A 138 -17.08 -0.30 1.53
CA LEU A 138 -18.16 0.26 0.74
C LEU A 138 -19.35 0.56 1.67
N ASN A 139 -20.23 1.45 1.21
CA ASN A 139 -21.51 1.73 1.87
C ASN A 139 -21.35 2.17 3.33
N GLU A 140 -20.50 3.17 3.59
CA GLU A 140 -20.28 3.77 4.92
C GLU A 140 -19.81 2.75 5.98
N GLY A 141 -19.11 1.69 5.57
CA GLY A 141 -18.63 0.64 6.48
C GLY A 141 -19.50 -0.61 6.54
N ARG A 142 -20.69 -0.61 5.91
CA ARG A 142 -21.59 -1.78 5.92
C ARG A 142 -21.06 -2.97 5.14
N GLN A 143 -20.22 -2.74 4.12
CA GLN A 143 -19.62 -3.78 3.30
C GLN A 143 -18.10 -3.70 3.39
N LYS A 144 -17.45 -4.84 3.68
CA LYS A 144 -16.00 -4.97 3.73
C LYS A 144 -15.57 -6.15 2.87
N LEU A 145 -14.76 -5.87 1.86
CA LEU A 145 -14.16 -6.88 0.99
C LEU A 145 -12.67 -6.95 1.34
N TYR A 146 -12.22 -8.07 1.91
CA TYR A 146 -10.85 -8.27 2.38
C TYR A 146 -10.11 -9.32 1.56
N GLY A 147 -8.85 -9.02 1.21
CA GLY A 147 -7.96 -9.90 0.45
C GLY A 147 -8.04 -9.68 -1.06
N ASN A 148 -7.46 -10.60 -1.82
CA ASN A 148 -7.46 -10.55 -3.28
C ASN A 148 -8.84 -10.94 -3.83
N VAL A 149 -9.78 -9.99 -3.78
CA VAL A 149 -11.15 -10.16 -4.25
C VAL A 149 -11.22 -9.95 -5.77
N GLY A 150 -11.84 -10.89 -6.48
CA GLY A 150 -11.97 -10.85 -7.94
C GLY A 150 -12.81 -9.68 -8.45
N TYR A 151 -12.50 -9.19 -9.65
CA TYR A 151 -13.15 -8.03 -10.25
C TYR A 151 -14.68 -8.16 -10.31
N GLY A 152 -15.22 -9.33 -10.66
CA GLY A 152 -16.67 -9.54 -10.75
C GLY A 152 -17.40 -9.33 -9.40
N VAL A 153 -16.76 -9.67 -8.28
CA VAL A 153 -17.33 -9.44 -6.94
C VAL A 153 -17.33 -7.95 -6.61
N ILE A 154 -16.22 -7.26 -6.91
CA ILE A 154 -16.10 -5.81 -6.69
C ILE A 154 -17.14 -5.08 -7.55
N GLU A 155 -17.24 -5.42 -8.83
CA GLU A 155 -18.18 -4.83 -9.77
C GLU A 155 -19.64 -5.06 -9.35
N ALA A 156 -19.99 -6.28 -8.94
CA ALA A 156 -21.34 -6.60 -8.49
C ALA A 156 -21.75 -5.77 -7.26
N ASN A 157 -20.85 -5.61 -6.27
CA ASN A 157 -21.11 -4.78 -5.08
C ASN A 157 -21.30 -3.30 -5.46
N ILE A 158 -20.45 -2.76 -6.33
CA ILE A 158 -20.58 -1.36 -6.80
C ILE A 158 -21.91 -1.18 -7.56
N LYS A 159 -22.24 -2.08 -8.49
CA LYS A 159 -23.50 -2.01 -9.25
C LYS A 159 -24.72 -2.06 -8.33
N GLU A 160 -24.67 -2.89 -7.29
CA GLU A 160 -25.77 -2.99 -6.32
C GLU A 160 -25.94 -1.70 -5.52
N LEU A 161 -24.84 -1.10 -5.06
CA LEU A 161 -24.88 0.17 -4.34
C LEU A 161 -25.41 1.32 -5.21
N LEU A 162 -25.08 1.33 -6.50
CA LEU A 162 -25.57 2.35 -7.43
C LEU A 162 -27.04 2.16 -7.82
N ARG A 163 -27.57 0.93 -7.80
CA ARG A 163 -28.98 0.63 -8.05
C ARG A 163 -29.88 0.97 -6.87
N SER A 164 -29.33 0.97 -5.66
CA SER A 164 -30.06 1.17 -4.40
C SER A 164 -29.70 2.49 -3.70
N PRO A 165 -29.83 3.68 -4.33
CA PRO A 165 -29.61 4.96 -3.66
C PRO A 165 -30.68 5.24 -2.57
N ALA A 166 -31.83 4.55 -2.64
CA ALA A 166 -32.81 4.49 -1.57
C ALA A 166 -32.41 3.38 -0.56
N ALA A 167 -31.41 3.66 0.26
CA ALA A 167 -31.05 2.83 1.41
C ALA A 167 -32.27 2.70 2.34
N GLY A 168 -33.01 1.61 2.17
CA GLY A 168 -34.31 1.38 2.81
C GLY A 168 -35.16 0.31 2.12
N ALA A 169 -34.91 -0.02 0.85
CA ALA A 169 -35.47 -1.23 0.26
C ALA A 169 -34.76 -2.45 0.88
N ALA A 170 -35.50 -3.21 1.67
CA ALA A 170 -35.04 -4.37 2.42
C ALA A 170 -34.08 -5.26 1.60
N SER A 171 -32.86 -5.48 2.11
CA SER A 171 -32.14 -6.69 1.73
C SER A 171 -32.90 -7.84 2.36
N TRP A 172 -33.41 -8.75 1.53
CA TRP A 172 -34.01 -9.98 2.03
C TRP A 172 -32.93 -10.78 2.76
N CYS A 173 -32.99 -10.78 4.09
CA CYS A 173 -32.47 -11.84 4.94
C CYS A 173 -33.62 -12.78 5.28
#